data_AF-A0A0N8WAP5-F1
#
_entry.id   AF-A0A0N8WAP5-F1
#
_cell.length_a   1.000
_cell.length_b   1.000
_cell.length_c   1.000
_cell.angle_alpha   90.00
_cell.angle_beta   90.00
_cell.angle_gamma   90.00
#
_symmetry.space_group_name_H-M   'P 1'
#
loop_
_entity.id
_entity.type
_entity.pdbx_description
1 polymer ?
#
loop_
_entity_poly.entity_id
_entity_poly.type
_entity_poly.pdbx_seq_one_letter_code
_entity_poly.pdbx_strand_id
1 'polypeptide(L)'
;MKSIHRTASGRKAKELRAEARAWRNEARKIRAAAPMLEPAARLREEEAQRLEGEALEALKEARLEAVTIYLGDVEKTTAKGTKTYRYYFASWKVGDRVVNKYIGSPRKMTPEEATAKARELKRQDLGLRPEGEN
;
A
#
# COMPACT_ATOMS: atom_id res chain seq x y z
N MET A 1 5.64 3.71 -12.36
CA MET A 1 4.59 3.39 -11.37
C MET A 1 5.20 3.26 -9.99
N LYS A 2 4.54 3.75 -8.95
CA LYS A 2 5.05 3.69 -7.57
C LYS A 2 5.09 2.24 -7.07
N SER A 3 6.26 1.77 -6.64
CA SER A 3 6.44 0.44 -6.04
C SER A 3 6.03 0.45 -4.57
N ILE A 4 5.41 -0.64 -4.09
CA ILE A 4 5.01 -0.81 -2.68
C ILE A 4 6.20 -0.62 -1.73
N HIS A 5 7.39 -1.07 -2.08
CA HIS A 5 8.58 -0.97 -1.22
C HIS A 5 9.10 0.47 -1.06
N ARG A 6 8.66 1.39 -1.92
CA ARG A 6 9.04 2.80 -1.85
C ARG A 6 8.01 3.66 -1.11
N THR A 7 6.88 3.09 -0.70
CA THR A 7 5.88 3.81 0.09
C THR A 7 6.30 3.87 1.57
N ALA A 8 5.68 4.76 2.35
CA ALA A 8 6.00 4.88 3.77
C ALA A 8 5.60 3.60 4.51
N SER A 9 4.37 3.14 4.26
CA SER A 9 3.86 1.89 4.84
C SER A 9 4.64 0.66 4.37
N GLY A 10 5.16 0.65 3.13
CA GLY A 10 5.99 -0.44 2.64
C GLY A 10 7.38 -0.51 3.28
N ARG A 11 7.96 0.64 3.67
CA ARG A 11 9.19 0.66 4.48
C ARG A 11 8.92 0.18 5.90
N LYS A 12 7.84 0.66 6.52
CA LYS A 12 7.39 0.18 7.85
C LYS A 12 7.19 -1.33 7.86
N ALA A 13 6.50 -1.90 6.86
CA ALA A 13 6.30 -3.35 6.75
C ALA A 13 7.64 -4.12 6.64
N LYS A 14 8.64 -3.54 5.96
CA LYS A 14 9.98 -4.14 5.86
C LYS A 14 10.71 -4.13 7.20
N GLU A 15 10.62 -3.03 7.94
CA GLU A 15 11.24 -2.88 9.27
C GLU A 15 10.63 -3.87 10.27
N LEU A 16 9.30 -3.92 10.36
CA LEU A 16 8.58 -4.85 11.24
C LEU A 16 8.93 -6.32 10.95
N ARG A 17 9.05 -6.70 9.67
CA ARG A 17 9.48 -8.06 9.29
C ARG A 17 10.93 -8.36 9.66
N ALA A 18 11.81 -7.36 9.55
CA ALA A 18 13.20 -7.53 9.95
C ALA A 18 13.30 -7.74 11.47
N GLU A 19 12.53 -6.99 12.24
CA GLU A 19 12.45 -7.12 13.69
C GLU A 19 11.84 -8.47 14.12
N ALA A 20 10.71 -8.87 13.52
CA ALA A 20 10.12 -10.19 13.75
C ALA A 20 11.12 -11.33 13.47
N ARG A 21 11.93 -11.21 12.41
CA ARG A 21 12.97 -12.18 12.10
C ARG A 21 14.08 -12.19 13.17
N ALA A 22 14.45 -11.05 13.72
CA ALA A 22 15.42 -10.96 14.80
C ALA A 22 14.92 -11.68 16.06
N TRP A 23 13.66 -11.44 16.45
CA TRP A 23 13.02 -12.10 17.58
C TRP A 23 12.92 -13.62 17.42
N ARG A 24 12.53 -14.12 16.23
CA ARG A 24 12.55 -15.57 15.94
C ARG A 24 13.95 -16.17 16.03
N ASN A 25 14.96 -15.45 15.56
CA ASN A 25 16.35 -15.90 15.66
C ASN A 25 16.82 -15.98 17.12
N GLU A 26 16.40 -15.04 17.97
CA GLU A 26 16.67 -15.05 19.40
C GLU A 26 15.98 -16.23 20.09
N ALA A 27 14.69 -16.46 19.82
CA ALA A 27 13.96 -17.62 20.33
C ALA A 27 14.68 -18.94 20.00
N ARG A 28 15.12 -19.10 18.75
CA ARG A 28 15.89 -20.27 18.30
C ARG A 28 17.21 -20.42 19.06
N LYS A 29 17.93 -19.32 19.30
CA LYS A 29 19.18 -19.34 20.09
C LYS A 29 18.93 -19.74 21.53
N ILE A 30 17.87 -19.22 22.16
CA ILE A 30 17.49 -19.59 23.53
C ILE A 30 17.22 -21.10 23.60
N ARG A 31 16.42 -21.64 22.69
CA ARG A 31 16.13 -23.09 22.65
C ARG A 31 17.37 -23.95 22.46
N ALA A 32 18.34 -23.48 21.67
CA ALA A 32 19.57 -24.23 21.40
C ALA A 32 20.55 -24.19 22.58
N ALA A 33 20.69 -23.03 23.25
CA ALA A 33 21.70 -22.81 24.28
C ALA A 33 21.20 -23.04 25.71
N ALA A 34 19.91 -22.80 25.96
CA ALA A 34 19.30 -22.88 27.27
C ALA A 34 17.84 -23.38 27.17
N PRO A 35 17.61 -24.68 26.92
CA PRO A 35 16.27 -25.26 26.80
C PRO A 35 15.37 -25.02 28.02
N MET A 36 15.96 -24.86 29.21
CA MET A 36 15.22 -24.52 30.44
C MET A 36 14.56 -23.14 30.40
N LEU A 37 14.97 -22.26 29.47
CA LEU A 37 14.39 -20.93 29.24
C LEU A 37 13.32 -20.92 28.15
N GLU A 38 12.64 -22.05 27.91
CA GLU A 38 11.54 -22.13 26.94
C GLU A 38 10.47 -21.04 27.11
N PRO A 39 10.05 -20.63 28.33
CA PRO A 39 9.11 -19.52 28.47
C PRO A 39 9.62 -18.21 27.84
N ALA A 40 10.92 -17.91 27.95
CA ALA A 40 11.51 -16.72 27.33
C ALA A 40 11.54 -16.84 25.79
N ALA A 41 11.83 -18.03 25.27
CA ALA A 41 11.78 -18.29 23.84
C ALA A 41 10.36 -18.09 23.28
N ARG A 42 9.32 -18.56 23.99
CA ARG A 42 7.92 -18.36 23.59
C ARG A 42 7.52 -16.89 23.53
N LEU A 43 7.92 -16.09 24.53
CA LEU A 43 7.66 -14.64 24.52
C LEU A 43 8.28 -13.96 23.28
N ARG A 44 9.48 -14.38 22.86
CA ARG A 44 10.10 -13.86 21.63
C ARG A 44 9.32 -14.25 20.37
N GLU A 45 8.75 -15.46 20.33
CA GLU A 45 7.94 -15.89 19.20
C GLU A 45 6.58 -15.18 19.14
N GLU A 46 5.93 -14.99 20.28
CA GLU A 46 4.68 -14.21 20.37
C GLU A 46 4.89 -12.79 19.87
N GLU A 47 5.98 -12.15 20.29
CA GLU A 47 6.32 -10.80 19.82
C GLU A 47 6.63 -10.77 18.32
N ALA A 48 7.35 -11.76 17.81
CA ALA A 48 7.57 -11.89 16.37
C ALA A 48 6.26 -12.07 15.58
N GLN A 49 5.30 -12.82 16.12
CA GLN A 49 3.99 -13.01 15.51
C GLN A 49 3.19 -11.70 15.49
N ARG A 50 3.20 -10.94 16.59
CA ARG A 50 2.57 -9.62 16.69
C ARG A 50 3.11 -8.67 15.61
N LEU A 51 4.43 -8.57 15.50
CA LEU A 51 5.10 -7.71 14.51
C LEU A 51 4.80 -8.14 13.06
N GLU A 52 4.64 -9.43 12.80
CA GLU A 52 4.22 -9.91 11.46
C GLU A 52 2.78 -9.55 11.15
N GLY A 53 1.88 -9.61 12.13
CA GLY A 53 0.51 -9.09 11.99
C GLY A 53 0.52 -7.61 11.60
N GLU A 54 1.29 -6.79 12.32
CA GLU A 54 1.43 -5.37 12.00
C GLU A 54 2.07 -5.12 10.62
N ALA A 55 3.04 -5.96 10.23
CA ALA A 55 3.65 -5.86 8.92
C ALA A 55 2.67 -6.18 7.79
N LEU A 56 1.73 -7.11 8.01
CA LEU A 56 0.67 -7.43 7.06
C LEU A 56 -0.29 -6.24 6.88
N GLU A 57 -0.69 -5.59 7.97
CA GLU A 57 -1.53 -4.39 7.90
C GLU A 57 -0.80 -3.24 7.19
N ALA A 58 0.47 -2.98 7.55
CA ALA A 58 1.30 -2.00 6.86
C ALA A 58 1.45 -2.32 5.35
N LEU A 59 1.47 -3.60 4.98
CA LEU A 59 1.52 -4.00 3.57
C LEU A 59 0.20 -3.73 2.83
N LYS A 60 -0.96 -3.91 3.50
CA LYS A 60 -2.26 -3.53 2.92
C LYS A 60 -2.30 -2.03 2.63
N GLU A 61 -1.86 -1.21 3.58
CA GLU A 61 -1.75 0.24 3.39
C GLU A 61 -0.73 0.61 2.30
N ALA A 62 0.42 -0.07 2.24
CA ALA A 62 1.41 0.14 1.19
C ALA A 62 0.84 -0.15 -0.22
N ARG A 63 -0.05 -1.15 -0.33
CA ARG A 63 -0.77 -1.42 -1.59
C ARG A 63 -1.64 -0.24 -1.97
N LEU A 64 -2.39 0.37 -1.06
CA LEU A 64 -3.19 1.56 -1.36
C LEU A 64 -2.32 2.78 -1.69
N GLU A 65 -1.23 3.00 -0.96
CA GLU A 65 -0.28 4.09 -1.19
C GLU A 65 0.47 4.02 -2.52
N ALA A 66 0.60 2.81 -3.09
CA ALA A 66 1.26 2.55 -4.37
C ALA A 66 0.39 2.95 -5.57
N VAL A 67 -0.02 4.22 -5.58
CA VAL A 67 -0.72 4.90 -6.67
C VAL A 67 0.19 5.98 -7.25
N THR A 68 0.10 6.21 -8.55
CA THR A 68 0.79 7.31 -9.24
C THR A 68 -0.25 8.26 -9.81
N ILE A 69 -0.31 9.48 -9.27
CA ILE A 69 -1.12 10.58 -9.82
C ILE A 69 -0.29 11.38 -10.81
N TYR A 70 -0.89 11.78 -11.91
CA TYR A 70 -0.28 12.65 -12.91
C TYR A 70 -1.33 13.51 -13.61
N LEU A 71 -0.90 14.65 -14.16
CA LEU A 71 -1.73 15.44 -15.06
C LEU A 71 -1.53 14.96 -16.49
N GLY A 72 -2.63 14.71 -17.19
CA GLY A 72 -2.62 14.35 -18.60
C GLY A 72 -3.48 15.31 -19.41
N ASP A 73 -3.02 15.60 -20.62
CA ASP A 73 -3.78 16.39 -21.59
C ASP A 73 -4.64 15.46 -22.45
N VAL A 74 -5.89 15.84 -22.65
CA VAL A 74 -6.89 15.14 -23.45
C VAL A 74 -7.37 16.08 -24.53
N GLU A 75 -7.04 15.76 -25.77
CA GLU A 75 -7.55 16.48 -26.92
C GLU A 75 -8.94 15.97 -27.27
N LYS A 76 -9.86 16.91 -27.50
CA LYS A 76 -11.20 16.61 -28.02
C LYS A 76 -11.41 17.39 -29.29
N THR A 77 -11.60 16.65 -30.39
CA THR A 77 -11.99 17.22 -31.68
C THR A 77 -13.49 17.48 -31.67
N THR A 78 -13.88 18.69 -32.03
CA THR A 78 -15.27 19.09 -32.18
C THR A 78 -15.47 19.72 -33.56
N ALA A 79 -16.73 19.92 -33.98
CA ALA A 79 -17.04 20.63 -35.23
C ALA A 79 -16.45 22.05 -35.31
N LYS A 80 -16.08 22.66 -34.16
CA LYS A 80 -15.49 23.99 -34.06
C LYS A 80 -13.95 23.96 -33.89
N GLY A 81 -13.32 22.81 -34.09
CA GLY A 81 -11.88 22.60 -33.92
C GLY A 81 -11.52 21.74 -32.70
N THR A 82 -10.21 21.56 -32.50
CA THR A 82 -9.65 20.76 -31.41
C THR A 82 -9.47 21.60 -30.15
N LYS A 83 -9.87 21.05 -29.00
CA LYS A 83 -9.61 21.64 -27.69
C LYS A 83 -8.84 20.67 -26.80
N THR A 84 -7.82 21.17 -26.13
CA THR A 84 -7.00 20.41 -25.18
C THR A 84 -7.46 20.67 -23.74
N TYR A 85 -7.69 19.61 -22.99
CA TYR A 85 -8.14 19.66 -21.60
C TYR A 85 -7.16 18.94 -20.69
N ARG A 86 -6.81 19.55 -19.57
CA ARG A 86 -5.89 18.95 -18.60
C ARG A 86 -6.65 18.34 -17.43
N TYR A 87 -6.32 17.10 -17.07
CA TYR A 87 -7.00 16.33 -16.03
C TYR A 87 -6.04 15.54 -15.15
N TYR A 88 -6.45 15.28 -13.91
CA TYR A 88 -5.79 14.27 -13.08
C TYR A 88 -6.16 12.87 -13.57
N PHE A 89 -5.13 12.07 -13.75
CA PHE A 89 -5.20 10.63 -13.94
C PHE A 89 -4.43 9.94 -12.84
N ALA A 90 -4.76 8.67 -12.65
CA ALA A 90 -4.08 7.81 -11.72
C ALA A 90 -3.80 6.46 -12.34
N SER A 91 -2.64 5.88 -11.99
CA SER A 91 -2.28 4.53 -12.40
C SER A 91 -1.81 3.68 -11.23
N TRP A 92 -2.18 2.40 -11.24
CA TRP A 92 -1.76 1.41 -10.26
C TRP A 92 -1.82 -0.02 -10.81
N LYS A 93 -1.18 -0.97 -10.10
CA LYS A 93 -1.28 -2.39 -10.39
C LYS A 93 -2.42 -3.06 -9.62
N VAL A 94 -3.11 -3.98 -10.29
CA VAL A 94 -4.06 -4.95 -9.74
C VAL A 94 -3.65 -6.32 -10.29
N GLY A 95 -3.05 -7.16 -9.43
CA GLY A 95 -2.34 -8.36 -9.89
C GLY A 95 -1.27 -8.01 -10.92
N ASP A 96 -1.35 -8.65 -12.09
CA ASP A 96 -0.41 -8.43 -13.20
C ASP A 96 -0.79 -7.28 -14.13
N ARG A 97 -1.97 -6.68 -13.95
CA ARG A 97 -2.49 -5.64 -14.83
C ARG A 97 -2.24 -4.25 -14.28
N VAL A 98 -2.04 -3.31 -15.19
CA VAL A 98 -2.01 -1.87 -14.88
C VAL A 98 -3.37 -1.28 -15.19
N VAL A 99 -3.94 -0.59 -14.21
CA VAL A 99 -5.19 0.16 -14.34
C VAL A 99 -4.84 1.64 -14.45
N ASN A 100 -5.52 2.35 -15.37
CA ASN A 100 -5.46 3.80 -15.50
C ASN A 100 -6.88 4.36 -15.31
N LYS A 101 -7.05 5.37 -14.47
CA LYS A 101 -8.35 6.00 -14.18
C LYS A 101 -8.27 7.51 -14.32
N TYR A 102 -9.31 8.09 -14.90
CA TYR A 102 -9.59 9.51 -14.81
C TYR A 102 -10.07 9.84 -13.38
N ILE A 103 -9.48 10.87 -12.76
CA ILE A 103 -9.78 11.25 -11.37
C ILE A 103 -10.65 12.50 -11.32
N GLY A 104 -10.31 13.51 -12.12
CA GLY A 104 -11.03 14.78 -12.13
C GLY A 104 -10.24 15.91 -12.77
N SER A 105 -10.85 17.10 -12.79
CA SER A 105 -10.17 18.30 -13.29
C SER A 105 -9.37 18.98 -12.17
N PRO A 106 -8.10 19.38 -12.42
CA PRO A 106 -7.32 20.14 -11.46
C PRO A 106 -7.90 21.52 -11.13
N ARG A 107 -8.89 21.99 -11.90
CA ARG A 107 -9.63 23.23 -11.59
C ARG A 107 -10.67 23.04 -10.48
N LYS A 108 -11.00 21.78 -10.13
CA LYS A 108 -12.07 21.42 -9.18
C LYS A 108 -11.58 20.57 -8.02
N MET A 109 -10.30 20.23 -7.97
CA MET A 109 -9.73 19.44 -6.88
C MET A 109 -8.22 19.64 -6.76
N THR A 110 -7.70 19.41 -5.56
CA THR A 110 -6.25 19.44 -5.27
C THR A 110 -5.56 18.11 -5.61
N PRO A 111 -4.21 18.08 -5.70
CA PRO A 111 -3.46 16.83 -5.81
C PRO A 111 -3.74 15.84 -4.67
N GLU A 112 -3.96 16.33 -3.45
CA GLU A 112 -4.24 15.53 -2.26
C GLU A 112 -5.61 14.87 -2.37
N GLU A 113 -6.64 15.63 -2.76
CA GLU A 113 -7.99 15.12 -3.02
C GLU A 113 -7.98 14.09 -4.16
N ALA A 114 -7.23 14.36 -5.24
CA ALA A 114 -7.05 13.42 -6.34
C ALA A 114 -6.37 12.13 -5.88
N THR A 115 -5.38 12.23 -4.98
CA THR A 115 -4.69 11.08 -4.38
C THR A 115 -5.63 10.27 -3.50
N ALA A 116 -6.41 10.92 -2.63
CA ALA A 116 -7.38 10.27 -1.77
C ALA A 116 -8.43 9.51 -2.59
N LYS A 117 -9.00 10.16 -3.62
CA LYS A 117 -9.95 9.54 -4.54
C LYS A 117 -9.35 8.34 -5.30
N ALA A 118 -8.10 8.44 -5.74
CA ALA A 118 -7.45 7.33 -6.41
C ALA A 118 -7.16 6.14 -5.48
N ARG A 119 -6.85 6.39 -4.20
CA ARG A 119 -6.71 5.33 -3.18
C ARG A 119 -8.05 4.61 -2.95
N GLU A 120 -9.15 5.34 -2.92
CA GLU A 120 -10.50 4.77 -2.79
C GLU A 120 -10.83 3.86 -3.98
N LEU A 121 -10.64 4.36 -5.19
CA LEU A 121 -10.86 3.55 -6.40
C LEU A 121 -9.95 2.31 -6.43
N LYS A 122 -8.70 2.45 -6.02
CA LYS A 122 -7.78 1.31 -5.90
C LYS A 122 -8.25 0.31 -4.85
N ARG A 123 -8.79 0.77 -3.72
CA ARG A 123 -9.35 -0.09 -2.68
C ARG A 123 -10.48 -0.97 -3.24
N GLN A 124 -11.39 -0.36 -3.99
CA GLN A 124 -12.49 -1.06 -4.69
C GLN A 124 -11.95 -2.09 -5.69
N ASP A 125 -10.97 -1.71 -6.53
CA ASP A 125 -10.34 -2.62 -7.49
C ASP A 125 -9.63 -3.81 -6.82
N LEU A 126 -9.14 -3.64 -5.58
CA LEU A 126 -8.50 -4.70 -4.80
C LEU A 126 -9.51 -5.58 -4.04
N GLY A 127 -10.81 -5.28 -4.10
CA GLY A 127 -11.85 -6.01 -3.36
C GLY A 127 -11.78 -5.83 -1.85
N LEU A 128 -11.07 -4.82 -1.37
CA LEU A 128 -10.97 -4.49 0.05
C LEU A 128 -12.18 -3.64 0.41
N ARG A 129 -13.34 -4.24 0.72
CA ARG A 129 -14.51 -3.45 1.16
C ARG A 129 -14.16 -2.66 2.43
N PRO A 130 -14.74 -1.47 2.62
CA PRO A 130 -14.66 -0.81 3.93
C PRO A 130 -15.21 -1.77 5.00
N GLU A 131 -14.51 -1.89 6.12
CA GLU A 131 -15.02 -2.66 7.26
C GLU A 131 -16.38 -2.06 7.68
N GLY A 132 -17.48 -2.78 7.46
CA GLY A 132 -18.82 -2.36 7.90
C GLY A 132 -19.96 -2.46 6.88
N GLU A 133 -19.73 -2.80 5.61
CA GLU A 133 -20.82 -3.07 4.65
C GLU A 133 -21.06 -4.58 4.49
N ASN A 134 -22.05 -5.09 5.24
CA ASN A 134 -22.73 -6.37 5.00
C ASN A 134 -23.72 -6.24 3.84
#